data_AF-A0A653DE72-F1
#
_entry.id   AF-A0A653DE72-F1
#
_cell.length_a   1.000
_cell.length_b   1.000
_cell.length_c   1.000
_cell.angle_alpha   90.00
_cell.angle_beta   90.00
_cell.angle_gamma   90.00
#
_symmetry.space_group_name_H-M   'P 1'
#
loop_
_entity.id
_entity.type
_entity.pdbx_description
1 polymer ?
#
loop_
_entity_poly.entity_id
_entity_poly.type
_entity_poly.pdbx_seq_one_letter_code
_entity_poly.pdbx_strand_id
1 'polypeptide(L)'
;MALVMLPSDLPWWDSVKKQLKKIANTRNTTELIEGMQKIYEMCNISLDPDEEEVDPQQFIGLLNFLDNDLDIEERSTFLNRILPAIVKRALKVKDLRPKGGLRFSLQQQPDTTELQYSFISSLIANAFFSTFPLRTEKTHPTLQNFNFANFFKSLNNNVQKSKLKSILYYFEWLENNENVQGSLRIHRQ
;
A
#
# COMPACT_ATOMS: atom_id res chain seq x y z
N MET A 1 -22.98 -10.30 -5.12
CA MET A 1 -22.31 -9.30 -4.25
C MET A 1 -20.87 -9.15 -4.75
N ALA A 2 -20.44 -7.95 -5.09
CA ALA A 2 -19.11 -7.73 -5.68
C ALA A 2 -18.00 -7.78 -4.62
N LEU A 3 -16.92 -8.50 -4.93
CA LEU A 3 -15.74 -8.62 -4.06
C LEU A 3 -14.63 -7.68 -4.54
N VAL A 4 -13.89 -7.12 -3.59
CA VAL A 4 -12.67 -6.38 -3.87
C VAL A 4 -11.61 -7.36 -4.36
N MET A 5 -11.04 -7.09 -5.52
CA MET A 5 -9.88 -7.81 -6.03
C MET A 5 -8.65 -7.44 -5.19
N LEU A 6 -8.05 -8.41 -4.52
CA LEU A 6 -6.83 -8.21 -3.74
C LEU A 6 -5.59 -8.43 -4.61
N PRO A 7 -4.43 -7.85 -4.25
CA PRO A 7 -3.18 -8.09 -4.99
C PRO A 7 -2.83 -9.58 -5.10
N SER A 8 -3.18 -10.37 -4.08
CA SER A 8 -2.98 -11.82 -4.08
C SER A 8 -3.83 -12.61 -5.07
N ASP A 9 -4.87 -11.99 -5.61
CA ASP A 9 -5.78 -12.60 -6.59
C ASP A 9 -5.27 -12.41 -8.04
N LEU A 10 -4.21 -11.61 -8.23
CA LEU A 10 -3.64 -11.28 -9.54
C LEU A 10 -2.62 -12.33 -9.98
N PRO A 11 -2.51 -12.65 -11.29
CA PRO A 11 -1.63 -13.69 -11.79
C PRO A 11 -0.14 -13.36 -11.59
N TRP A 12 0.22 -12.07 -11.51
CA TRP A 12 1.59 -11.61 -11.26
C TRP A 12 1.97 -11.51 -9.78
N TRP A 13 1.12 -11.95 -8.84
CA TRP A 13 1.39 -11.84 -7.40
C TRP A 13 2.70 -12.52 -6.99
N ASP A 14 3.08 -13.64 -7.61
CA ASP A 14 4.37 -14.29 -7.32
C ASP A 14 5.58 -13.42 -7.69
N SER A 15 5.49 -12.66 -8.78
CA SER A 15 6.50 -11.67 -9.17
C SER A 15 6.54 -10.50 -8.20
N VAL A 16 5.38 -9.99 -7.77
CA VAL A 16 5.28 -8.94 -6.75
C VAL A 16 5.91 -9.39 -5.43
N LYS A 17 5.62 -10.61 -4.95
CA LYS A 17 6.26 -11.16 -3.74
C LYS A 17 7.78 -11.23 -3.85
N LYS A 18 8.32 -11.62 -5.01
CA LYS A 18 9.77 -11.64 -5.25
C LYS A 18 10.35 -10.23 -5.14
N GLN A 19 9.67 -9.24 -5.73
CA GLN A 19 10.14 -7.86 -5.69
C GLN A 19 10.03 -7.25 -4.28
N LEU A 20 8.93 -7.48 -3.56
CA LEU A 20 8.76 -7.09 -2.17
C LEU A 20 9.87 -7.67 -1.27
N LYS A 21 10.22 -8.95 -1.46
CA LYS A 21 11.33 -9.59 -0.71
C LYS A 21 12.69 -8.97 -1.00
N LYS A 22 12.94 -8.51 -2.24
CA LYS A 22 14.15 -7.75 -2.57
C LYS A 22 14.15 -6.40 -1.85
N ILE A 23 13.02 -5.69 -1.91
CA ILE A 23 12.82 -4.39 -1.24
C ILE A 23 13.03 -4.49 0.27
N ALA A 24 12.56 -5.55 0.95
CA ALA A 24 12.78 -5.70 2.39
C ALA A 24 14.26 -5.74 2.79
N ASN A 25 15.15 -6.17 1.89
CA ASN A 25 16.56 -6.34 2.16
C ASN A 25 17.43 -5.19 1.65
N THR A 26 16.88 -4.25 0.87
CA THR A 26 17.69 -3.12 0.42
C THR A 26 17.97 -2.16 1.57
N ARG A 27 19.13 -1.51 1.49
CA ARG A 27 19.56 -0.39 2.34
C ARG A 27 19.85 0.85 1.51
N ASN A 28 19.44 0.84 0.25
CA ASN A 28 19.61 1.91 -0.71
C ASN A 28 18.23 2.45 -1.09
N THR A 29 18.04 3.76 -0.94
CA THR A 29 16.78 4.44 -1.24
C THR A 29 16.45 4.39 -2.73
N THR A 30 17.44 4.51 -3.62
CA THR A 30 17.26 4.36 -5.07
C THR A 30 16.77 2.95 -5.44
N GLU A 31 17.39 1.90 -4.90
CA GLU A 31 16.96 0.51 -5.16
C GLU A 31 15.54 0.23 -4.65
N LEU A 32 15.16 0.83 -3.50
CA LEU A 32 13.78 0.78 -2.99
C LEU A 32 12.82 1.38 -4.01
N ILE A 33 13.11 2.59 -4.50
CA ILE A 33 12.26 3.32 -5.43
C ILE A 33 12.15 2.59 -6.78
N GLU A 34 13.26 2.10 -7.33
CA GLU A 34 13.24 1.24 -8.52
C GLU A 34 12.39 -0.02 -8.32
N GLY A 35 12.48 -0.61 -7.12
CA GLY A 35 11.67 -1.76 -6.78
C GLY A 35 10.18 -1.45 -6.70
N MET A 36 9.81 -0.30 -6.12
CA MET A 36 8.44 0.18 -6.07
C MET A 36 7.91 0.50 -7.47
N GLN A 37 8.73 1.14 -8.31
CA GLN A 37 8.38 1.44 -9.70
C GLN A 37 8.09 0.17 -10.50
N LYS A 38 8.93 -0.87 -10.39
CA LYS A 38 8.67 -2.18 -11.02
C LYS A 38 7.38 -2.82 -10.55
N ILE A 39 7.05 -2.72 -9.26
CA ILE A 39 5.77 -3.22 -8.73
C ILE A 39 4.61 -2.44 -9.33
N TYR A 40 4.72 -1.11 -9.37
CA TYR A 40 3.70 -0.23 -9.90
C TYR A 40 3.43 -0.53 -11.37
N GLU A 41 4.45 -0.61 -12.22
CA GLU A 41 4.32 -0.96 -13.64
C GLU A 41 3.65 -2.33 -13.86
N MET A 42 3.93 -3.32 -13.00
CA MET A 42 3.28 -4.64 -13.08
C MET A 42 1.81 -4.62 -12.66
N CYS A 43 1.43 -3.80 -11.67
CA CYS A 43 0.11 -3.84 -11.06
C CYS A 43 -0.85 -2.78 -11.61
N ASN A 44 -0.30 -1.66 -12.08
CA ASN A 44 -1.01 -0.50 -12.60
C ASN A 44 -1.28 -0.66 -14.10
N ILE A 45 -1.87 -1.81 -14.47
CA ILE A 45 -2.29 -2.09 -15.84
C ILE A 45 -3.70 -1.57 -16.00
N SER A 46 -3.87 -0.50 -16.77
CA SER A 46 -5.18 -0.10 -17.27
C SER A 46 -5.43 -0.73 -18.63
N LEU A 47 -6.70 -1.03 -18.88
CA LEU A 47 -7.17 -1.53 -20.17
C LEU A 47 -7.58 -0.39 -21.11
N ASP A 48 -7.37 0.85 -20.68
CA ASP A 48 -7.79 2.05 -21.40
C ASP A 48 -6.67 2.52 -22.34
N PRO A 49 -6.89 2.52 -23.67
CA PRO A 49 -5.88 2.94 -24.64
C PRO A 49 -5.57 4.45 -24.58
N ASP A 50 -6.43 5.25 -23.93
CA ASP A 50 -6.24 6.69 -23.75
C ASP A 50 -5.54 7.04 -22.43
N GLU A 51 -5.15 6.05 -21.61
CA GLU A 51 -4.54 6.33 -20.32
C GLU A 51 -3.08 6.80 -20.49
N GLU A 52 -2.72 7.83 -19.70
CA GLU A 52 -1.38 8.40 -19.71
C GLU A 52 -0.32 7.33 -19.39
N GLU A 53 0.83 7.41 -20.08
CA GLU A 53 1.96 6.53 -19.81
C GLU A 53 2.34 6.58 -18.32
N VAL A 54 2.71 5.42 -17.78
CA VAL A 54 3.15 5.30 -16.39
C VAL A 54 4.34 6.22 -16.15
N ASP A 55 4.13 7.26 -15.33
CA ASP A 55 5.18 8.21 -14.96
C ASP A 55 6.39 7.46 -14.33
N PRO A 56 7.57 7.48 -14.98
CA PRO A 56 8.75 6.77 -14.49
C PRO A 56 9.30 7.37 -13.19
N GLN A 57 8.83 8.56 -12.79
CA GLN A 57 9.23 9.27 -11.59
C GLN A 57 8.10 9.34 -10.55
N GLN A 58 7.11 8.44 -10.63
CA GLN A 58 5.94 8.42 -9.74
C GLN A 58 6.30 8.44 -8.24
N PHE A 59 7.45 7.87 -7.86
CA PHE A 59 7.91 7.77 -6.47
C PHE A 59 9.08 8.71 -6.12
N ILE A 60 9.43 9.68 -6.98
CA ILE A 60 10.54 10.61 -6.72
C ILE A 60 10.33 11.44 -5.44
N GLY A 61 9.08 11.77 -5.12
CA GLY A 61 8.76 12.48 -3.88
C GLY A 61 9.08 11.66 -2.62
N LEU A 62 8.95 10.33 -2.69
CA LEU A 62 9.37 9.45 -1.59
C LEU A 62 10.90 9.37 -1.52
N LEU A 63 11.61 9.30 -2.65
CA LEU A 63 13.07 9.35 -2.67
C LEU A 63 13.59 10.59 -1.96
N ASN A 64 13.09 11.76 -2.38
CA ASN A 64 13.51 13.05 -1.84
C ASN A 64 13.19 13.17 -0.35
N PHE A 65 12.05 12.66 0.10
CA PHE A 65 11.71 12.61 1.51
C PHE A 65 12.70 11.76 2.31
N LEU A 66 13.01 10.56 1.82
CA LEU A 66 13.92 9.66 2.52
C LEU A 66 15.36 10.21 2.58
N ASP A 67 15.83 10.86 1.52
CA ASP A 67 17.23 11.30 1.44
C ASP A 67 17.48 12.72 1.96
N ASN A 68 16.50 13.61 1.90
CA ASN A 68 16.67 15.02 2.25
C ASN A 68 15.87 15.47 3.48
N ASP A 69 14.76 14.80 3.82
CA ASP A 69 13.91 15.20 4.95
C ASP A 69 14.08 14.33 6.21
N LEU A 70 14.59 13.11 6.06
CA LEU A 70 14.95 12.26 7.20
C LEU A 70 16.41 12.47 7.57
N ASP A 71 16.68 12.47 8.88
CA ASP A 71 18.05 12.38 9.36
C ASP A 71 18.62 10.95 9.16
N ILE A 72 19.92 10.79 9.46
CA ILE A 72 20.64 9.52 9.24
C ILE A 72 20.02 8.39 10.07
N GLU A 73 19.59 8.66 11.30
CA GLU A 73 19.02 7.68 12.21
C GLU A 73 17.56 7.34 11.84
N GLU A 74 16.76 8.33 11.47
CA GLU A 74 15.40 8.15 10.94
C GLU A 74 15.43 7.31 9.67
N ARG A 75 16.33 7.63 8.72
CA ARG A 75 16.49 6.87 7.47
C ARG A 75 16.98 5.45 7.73
N SER A 76 17.95 5.28 8.63
CA SER A 76 18.44 3.97 9.06
C SER A 76 17.31 3.13 9.67
N THR A 77 16.51 3.73 10.57
CA THR A 77 15.36 3.08 11.21
C THR A 77 14.31 2.68 10.18
N PHE A 78 14.03 3.57 9.22
CA PHE A 78 13.11 3.25 8.13
C PHE A 78 13.59 2.04 7.32
N LEU A 79 14.83 2.05 6.82
CA LEU A 79 15.34 0.98 5.95
C LEU A 79 15.56 -0.35 6.69
N ASN A 80 16.02 -0.31 7.94
CA ASN A 80 16.38 -1.51 8.70
C ASN A 80 15.21 -2.14 9.46
N ARG A 81 14.18 -1.36 9.82
CA ARG A 81 13.10 -1.81 10.69
C ARG A 81 11.72 -1.62 10.07
N ILE A 82 11.38 -0.38 9.69
CA ILE A 82 10.02 -0.06 9.24
C ILE A 82 9.71 -0.69 7.88
N LEU A 83 10.59 -0.53 6.90
CA LEU A 83 10.41 -1.07 5.55
C LEU A 83 10.23 -2.61 5.55
N PRO A 84 11.10 -3.41 6.22
CA PRO A 84 10.86 -4.84 6.38
C PRO A 84 9.51 -5.17 7.04
N ALA A 85 9.08 -4.39 8.04
CA ALA A 85 7.79 -4.57 8.70
C ALA A 85 6.60 -4.33 7.75
N ILE A 86 6.65 -3.29 6.93
CA ILE A 86 5.64 -3.01 5.88
C ILE A 86 5.60 -4.18 4.89
N VAL A 87 6.75 -4.64 4.38
CA VAL A 87 6.82 -5.77 3.45
C VAL A 87 6.24 -7.04 4.06
N LYS A 88 6.63 -7.39 5.28
CA LYS A 88 6.14 -8.57 6.01
C LYS A 88 4.61 -8.57 6.09
N ARG A 89 3.98 -7.40 6.27
CA ARG A 89 2.52 -7.26 6.30
C ARG A 89 1.91 -7.37 4.92
N ALA A 90 2.49 -6.72 3.90
CA ALA A 90 2.01 -6.81 2.53
C ALA A 90 1.92 -8.26 2.05
N LEU A 91 2.95 -9.07 2.35
CA LEU A 91 3.03 -10.49 1.97
C LEU A 91 1.95 -11.38 2.60
N LYS A 92 1.39 -10.99 3.77
CA LYS A 92 0.38 -11.78 4.50
C LYS A 92 -1.06 -11.57 4.00
N VAL A 93 -1.28 -10.76 2.96
CA VAL A 93 -2.64 -10.38 2.54
C VAL A 93 -3.52 -11.58 2.17
N LYS A 94 -2.92 -12.63 1.58
CA LYS A 94 -3.64 -13.87 1.23
C LYS A 94 -4.03 -14.66 2.48
N ASP A 95 -3.13 -14.77 3.44
CA ASP A 95 -3.31 -15.58 4.65
C ASP A 95 -4.30 -14.94 5.63
N LEU A 96 -4.34 -13.60 5.65
CA LEU A 96 -5.19 -12.81 6.54
C LEU A 96 -6.57 -12.49 5.94
N ARG A 97 -6.81 -12.87 4.68
CA ARG A 97 -8.07 -12.61 3.98
C ARG A 97 -9.25 -13.27 4.71
N PRO A 98 -10.36 -12.55 4.96
CA PRO A 98 -11.58 -13.17 5.47
C PRO A 98 -12.09 -14.28 4.56
N LYS A 99 -12.63 -15.37 5.12
CA LYS A 99 -13.16 -16.52 4.34
C LYS A 99 -14.20 -16.10 3.29
N GLY A 100 -15.01 -15.09 3.59
CA GLY A 100 -16.02 -14.53 2.68
C GLY A 100 -15.49 -13.51 1.66
N GLY A 101 -14.18 -13.25 1.64
CA GLY A 101 -13.57 -12.16 0.89
C GLY A 101 -13.82 -10.78 1.49
N LEU A 102 -13.23 -9.76 0.88
CA LEU A 102 -13.52 -8.36 1.19
C LEU A 102 -14.62 -7.87 0.23
N ARG A 103 -15.74 -7.39 0.78
CA ARG A 103 -16.89 -6.93 0.00
C ARG A 103 -16.83 -5.42 -0.21
N PHE A 104 -17.38 -4.95 -1.32
CA PHE A 104 -17.61 -3.51 -1.50
C PHE A 104 -18.75 -3.04 -0.60
N SER A 105 -18.57 -1.86 0.00
CA SER A 105 -19.62 -1.13 0.70
C SER A 105 -20.35 -0.24 -0.31
N LEU A 106 -21.51 -0.68 -0.79
CA LEU A 106 -22.21 -0.09 -1.94
C LEU A 106 -23.28 0.93 -1.52
N GLN A 107 -23.53 1.92 -2.38
CA GLN A 107 -24.56 2.93 -2.15
C GLN A 107 -25.94 2.29 -1.99
N GLN A 108 -26.76 2.83 -1.08
CA GLN A 108 -28.11 2.34 -0.76
C GLN A 108 -28.16 0.89 -0.26
N GLN A 109 -27.03 0.32 0.15
CA GLN A 109 -26.97 -1.00 0.79
C GLN A 109 -26.42 -0.84 2.21
N PRO A 110 -27.30 -0.79 3.23
CA PRO A 110 -26.86 -0.84 4.62
C PRO A 110 -26.03 -2.10 4.84
N ASP A 111 -24.85 -1.93 5.42
CA ASP A 111 -23.93 -3.05 5.63
C ASP A 111 -23.12 -2.83 6.91
N THR A 112 -22.71 -3.94 7.52
CA THR A 112 -21.81 -3.94 8.65
C THR A 112 -20.75 -4.99 8.41
N THR A 113 -19.50 -4.55 8.25
CA THR A 113 -18.35 -5.43 8.04
C THR A 113 -17.39 -5.28 9.22
N GLU A 114 -16.93 -6.42 9.75
CA GLU A 114 -15.92 -6.47 10.79
C GLU A 114 -14.62 -7.03 10.23
N LEU A 115 -13.52 -6.29 10.37
CA LEU A 115 -12.21 -6.63 9.83
C LEU A 115 -11.17 -6.69 10.94
N GLN A 116 -10.32 -7.71 10.94
CA GLN A 116 -9.23 -7.84 11.89
C GLN A 116 -8.16 -6.77 11.62
N TYR A 117 -7.56 -6.19 12.66
CA TYR A 117 -6.49 -5.19 12.51
C TYR A 117 -5.29 -5.74 11.73
N SER A 118 -4.97 -7.02 11.90
CA SER A 118 -3.94 -7.71 11.12
C SER A 118 -4.21 -7.60 9.61
N PHE A 119 -5.43 -7.89 9.16
CA PHE A 119 -5.82 -7.78 7.76
C PHE A 119 -5.79 -6.33 7.27
N ILE A 120 -6.31 -5.38 8.04
CA ILE A 120 -6.27 -3.95 7.71
C ILE A 120 -4.82 -3.48 7.52
N SER A 121 -3.92 -3.83 8.43
CA SER A 121 -2.51 -3.45 8.31
C SER A 121 -1.86 -4.03 7.05
N SER A 122 -2.31 -5.21 6.60
CA SER A 122 -1.87 -5.82 5.35
C SER A 122 -2.41 -5.07 4.13
N LEU A 123 -3.67 -4.61 4.15
CA LEU A 123 -4.24 -3.77 3.09
C LEU A 123 -3.47 -2.45 2.97
N ILE A 124 -3.21 -1.76 4.08
CA ILE A 124 -2.47 -0.49 4.08
C ILE A 124 -1.03 -0.71 3.57
N ALA A 125 -0.37 -1.82 3.94
CA ALA A 125 0.95 -2.14 3.44
C ALA A 125 0.96 -2.38 1.91
N ASN A 126 -0.07 -3.04 1.39
CA ASN A 126 -0.23 -3.23 -0.05
C ASN A 126 -0.52 -1.91 -0.79
N ALA A 127 -1.25 -0.98 -0.17
CA ALA A 127 -1.48 0.38 -0.67
C ALA A 127 -0.18 1.20 -0.71
N PHE A 128 0.66 1.09 0.32
CA PHE A 128 1.97 1.75 0.37
C PHE A 128 2.84 1.36 -0.83
N PHE A 129 2.85 0.07 -1.20
CA PHE A 129 3.57 -0.42 -2.39
C PHE A 129 2.78 -0.29 -3.70
N SER A 130 1.60 0.33 -3.67
CA SER A 130 0.72 0.51 -4.84
C SER A 130 0.43 -0.79 -5.60
N THR A 131 0.20 -1.89 -4.88
CA THR A 131 0.01 -3.23 -5.46
C THR A 131 -1.42 -3.54 -5.88
N PHE A 132 -2.40 -2.71 -5.49
CA PHE A 132 -3.77 -2.90 -5.95
C PHE A 132 -3.89 -2.51 -7.44
N PRO A 133 -4.77 -3.18 -8.20
CA PRO A 133 -5.09 -2.73 -9.55
C PRO A 133 -5.58 -1.29 -9.55
N LEU A 134 -5.22 -0.53 -10.58
CA LEU A 134 -5.66 0.84 -10.74
C LEU A 134 -7.19 0.89 -10.81
N ARG A 135 -7.77 1.84 -10.07
CA ARG A 135 -9.17 2.22 -10.21
C ARG A 135 -9.22 3.52 -10.96
N THR A 136 -9.91 3.48 -12.09
CA THR A 136 -10.10 4.60 -13.01
C THR A 136 -11.57 5.01 -13.00
N GLU A 137 -11.88 6.20 -13.49
CA GLU A 137 -13.28 6.62 -13.64
C GLU A 137 -14.07 5.66 -14.56
N LYS A 138 -13.39 5.02 -15.53
CA LYS A 138 -14.02 4.04 -16.43
C LYS A 138 -14.27 2.69 -15.74
N THR A 139 -13.33 2.20 -14.93
CA THR A 139 -13.45 0.87 -14.30
C THR A 139 -14.27 0.90 -13.02
N HIS A 140 -14.14 1.97 -12.22
CA HIS A 140 -14.76 2.11 -10.91
C HIS A 140 -15.11 3.60 -10.61
N PRO A 141 -16.07 4.21 -11.33
CA PRO A 141 -16.35 5.65 -11.29
C PRO A 141 -16.67 6.20 -9.91
N THR A 142 -17.21 5.36 -9.03
CA THR A 142 -17.67 5.75 -7.70
C THR A 142 -16.71 5.34 -6.58
N LEU A 143 -15.57 4.73 -6.91
CA LEU A 143 -14.60 4.25 -5.92
C LEU A 143 -13.30 5.02 -6.02
N GLN A 144 -12.80 5.44 -4.86
CA GLN A 144 -11.51 6.10 -4.75
C GLN A 144 -10.35 5.12 -4.99
N ASN A 145 -9.26 5.66 -5.52
CA ASN A 145 -7.99 4.93 -5.60
C ASN A 145 -7.40 4.77 -4.19
N PHE A 146 -6.92 3.57 -3.90
CA PHE A 146 -6.40 3.21 -2.59
C PHE A 146 -4.86 3.25 -2.54
N ASN A 147 -4.19 3.23 -3.69
CA ASN A 147 -2.73 3.19 -3.79
C ASN A 147 -2.07 4.53 -3.42
N PHE A 148 -0.87 4.46 -2.86
CA PHE A 148 -0.14 5.65 -2.39
C PHE A 148 0.72 6.32 -3.47
N ALA A 149 0.78 5.78 -4.69
CA ALA A 149 1.50 6.36 -5.81
C ALA A 149 1.29 7.89 -5.92
N ASN A 150 0.03 8.35 -5.92
CA ASN A 150 -0.30 9.78 -6.01
C ASN A 150 0.01 10.55 -4.72
N PHE A 151 -0.08 9.89 -3.55
CA PHE A 151 0.31 10.48 -2.27
C PHE A 151 1.80 10.86 -2.27
N PHE A 152 2.67 10.00 -2.79
CA PHE A 152 4.12 10.26 -2.84
C PHE A 152 4.50 11.43 -3.75
N LYS A 153 3.78 11.67 -4.85
CA LYS A 153 3.97 12.84 -5.72
C LYS A 153 3.83 14.17 -4.96
N SER A 154 2.98 14.21 -3.94
CA SER A 154 2.68 15.42 -3.16
C SER A 154 3.55 15.58 -1.90
N LEU A 155 4.64 14.83 -1.76
CA LEU A 155 5.54 14.93 -0.60
C LEU A 155 6.40 16.20 -0.56
N ASN A 156 6.19 17.16 -1.47
CA ASN A 156 6.80 18.49 -1.38
C ASN A 156 6.22 19.35 -0.24
N ASN A 157 5.03 19.03 0.28
CA ASN A 157 4.37 19.77 1.36
C ASN A 157 4.61 19.13 2.74
N ASN A 158 4.99 19.94 3.75
CA ASN A 158 5.15 19.53 5.15
C ASN A 158 3.95 18.80 5.75
N VAL A 159 2.73 19.12 5.32
CA VAL A 159 1.51 18.42 5.76
C VAL A 159 1.52 16.96 5.29
N GLN A 160 1.91 16.72 4.03
CA GLN A 160 1.98 15.36 3.49
C GLN A 160 3.15 14.57 4.10
N LYS A 161 4.29 15.22 4.32
CA LYS A 161 5.42 14.64 5.06
C LYS A 161 5.03 14.20 6.46
N SER A 162 4.27 15.03 7.18
CA SER A 162 3.77 14.69 8.53
C SER A 162 2.82 13.49 8.51
N LYS A 163 1.91 13.42 7.52
CA LYS A 163 1.04 12.24 7.32
C LYS A 163 1.85 10.97 7.07
N LEU A 164 2.89 11.06 6.24
CA LEU A 164 3.76 9.93 5.98
C LEU A 164 4.49 9.49 7.26
N LYS A 165 5.07 10.42 8.03
CA LYS A 165 5.69 10.09 9.33
C LYS A 165 4.72 9.36 10.26
N SER A 166 3.46 9.79 10.33
CA SER A 166 2.42 9.08 11.11
C SER A 166 2.13 7.67 10.59
N ILE A 167 2.11 7.47 9.27
CA ILE A 167 1.93 6.14 8.66
C ILE A 167 3.13 5.23 8.95
N LEU A 168 4.36 5.75 8.85
CA LEU A 168 5.58 5.01 9.18
C LEU A 168 5.59 4.61 10.66
N TYR A 169 5.24 5.55 11.55
CA TYR A 169 5.08 5.28 12.98
C TYR A 169 4.03 4.20 13.25
N TYR A 170 2.89 4.22 12.54
CA TYR A 170 1.89 3.15 12.66
C TYR A 170 2.49 1.77 12.38
N PHE A 171 3.29 1.62 11.32
CA PHE A 171 3.94 0.34 11.03
C PHE A 171 5.00 -0.06 12.05
N GLU A 172 5.75 0.89 12.59
CA GLU A 172 6.67 0.65 13.70
C GLU A 172 5.94 0.20 14.96
N TRP A 173 4.87 0.90 15.33
CA TRP A 173 4.02 0.58 16.49
C TRP A 173 3.45 -0.84 16.40
N LEU A 174 3.04 -1.26 15.20
CA LEU A 174 2.50 -2.60 14.99
C LEU A 174 3.53 -3.74 15.15
N GLU A 175 4.84 -3.46 15.25
CA GLU A 175 5.83 -4.51 15.51
C GLU A 175 5.70 -5.12 16.91
N ASN A 176 5.05 -4.42 17.85
CA ASN A 176 4.51 -5.10 19.03
C ASN A 176 3.27 -5.91 18.61
N ASN A 177 3.36 -7.24 18.67
CA ASN A 177 2.30 -8.16 18.23
C ASN A 177 0.98 -8.02 19.01
N GLU A 178 0.98 -7.42 20.19
CA GLU A 178 -0.25 -7.13 20.94
C GLU A 178 -1.10 -6.08 20.21
N ASN A 179 -0.46 -5.17 19.48
CA ASN A 179 -1.11 -4.06 18.78
C ASN A 179 -1.89 -4.49 17.53
N VAL A 180 -1.73 -5.73 17.06
CA VAL A 180 -2.51 -6.29 15.95
C VAL A 180 -3.72 -7.12 16.41
N GLN A 181 -3.95 -7.22 17.72
CA GLN A 181 -5.10 -7.92 18.28
C GLN A 181 -6.35 -7.04 18.24
N GLY A 182 -7.47 -7.62 17.83
CA GLY A 182 -8.76 -6.94 17.77
C GLY A 182 -9.27 -6.70 16.34
N SER A 183 -10.41 -6.03 16.27
CA SER A 183 -11.16 -5.81 15.04
C SER A 183 -11.74 -4.39 14.95
N LEU A 184 -11.93 -3.95 13.71
CA LEU A 184 -12.63 -2.73 13.34
C LEU A 184 -13.98 -3.11 12.77
N ARG A 185 -15.05 -2.49 13.26
CA ARG A 185 -16.38 -2.58 12.66
C ARG A 185 -16.66 -1.33 11.84
N ILE A 186 -16.98 -1.52 10.56
CA ILE A 186 -17.34 -0.46 9.62
C ILE A 186 -18.83 -0.62 9.33
N HIS A 187 -19.58 0.46 9.54
CA HIS A 187 -21.02 0.48 9.31
C HIS A 187 -21.36 1.52 8.23
N ARG A 188 -22.09 1.09 7.20
CA ARG A 188 -22.69 1.97 6.20
C ARG A 188 -24.17 2.16 6.51
N GLN A 189 -24.56 3.41 6.65
CA GLN A 189 -25.95 3.86 6.83
C GLN A 189 -26.47 4.49 5.54
#